data_AF-A0A8J2NV21-F1
#
_entry.id   AF-A0A8J2NV21-F1
#
_cell.length_a   1.000
_cell.length_b   1.000
_cell.length_c   1.000
_cell.angle_alpha   90.00
_cell.angle_beta   90.00
_cell.angle_gamma   90.00
#
_symmetry.space_group_name_H-M   'P 1'
#
loop_
_entity.id
_entity.type
_entity.pdbx_description
1 polymer ?
#
loop_
_entity_poly.entity_id
_entity_poly.type
_entity_poly.pdbx_seq_one_letter_code
_entity_poly.pdbx_strand_id
1 'polypeptide(L)'
;MGKQSVGARQMRRIISSAVKKDIEKFESPLAQINNITVNLPESESEVYSGETLNKNLNQVRTRKRPKRTRLQTSQVKLISNRLKDVKVNIPSEFQRKPRDLECYSRWKATECRLFLLYVGPVVMKNILVKEAYDNFLLLSVAIRILLQKNTAI
;
A
#
# COMPACT_ATOMS: atom_id res chain seq x y z
N MET A 1 16.03 45.16 -27.45
CA MET A 1 16.37 44.34 -26.25
C MET A 1 15.31 43.25 -26.12
N GLY A 2 15.71 41.97 -26.07
CA GLY A 2 14.75 40.87 -25.98
C GLY A 2 15.39 39.47 -26.07
N LYS A 3 16.58 39.29 -25.49
CA LYS A 3 17.28 37.99 -25.46
C LYS A 3 16.88 37.18 -24.22
N GLN A 4 15.63 36.77 -24.07
CA GLN A 4 15.25 35.77 -23.04
C GLN A 4 13.99 34.99 -23.48
N SER A 5 14.15 33.77 -24.02
CA SER A 5 13.04 32.78 -24.04
C SER A 5 13.44 31.38 -24.51
N VAL A 6 14.65 31.14 -25.01
CA VAL A 6 15.02 29.81 -25.54
C VAL A 6 15.37 28.83 -24.41
N GLY A 7 16.11 29.26 -23.38
CA GLY A 7 16.49 28.42 -22.24
C GLY A 7 15.32 27.92 -21.39
N ALA A 8 14.30 28.77 -21.17
CA ALA A 8 13.10 28.38 -20.42
C ALA A 8 12.23 27.35 -21.18
N ARG A 9 12.18 27.44 -22.52
CA ARG A 9 11.50 26.45 -23.37
C ARG A 9 12.25 25.12 -23.38
N GLN A 10 13.58 25.17 -23.43
CA GLN A 10 14.44 23.98 -23.34
C GLN A 10 14.27 23.28 -21.99
N MET A 11 14.32 24.02 -20.88
CA MET A 11 14.10 23.47 -19.54
C MET A 11 12.68 22.91 -19.35
N ARG A 12 11.63 23.59 -19.84
CA ARG A 12 10.27 23.04 -19.82
C ARG A 12 10.17 21.74 -20.60
N ARG A 13 10.83 21.63 -21.75
CA ARG A 13 10.89 20.38 -22.53
C ARG A 13 11.61 19.27 -21.76
N ILE A 14 12.72 19.58 -21.10
CA ILE A 14 13.49 18.60 -20.33
C ILE A 14 12.67 18.10 -19.13
N ILE A 15 12.08 19.00 -18.34
CA ILE A 15 11.22 18.64 -17.21
C ILE A 15 10.00 17.86 -17.70
N SER A 16 9.34 18.32 -18.77
CA SER A 16 8.20 17.62 -19.36
C SER A 16 8.59 16.23 -19.88
N SER A 17 9.79 16.07 -20.45
CA SER A 17 10.31 14.77 -20.88
C SER A 17 10.72 13.86 -19.74
N ALA A 18 11.22 14.40 -18.62
CA ALA A 18 11.59 13.65 -17.43
C ALA A 18 10.33 13.16 -16.70
N VAL A 19 9.35 14.05 -16.50
CA VAL A 19 8.03 13.70 -15.96
C VAL A 19 7.33 12.67 -16.84
N LYS A 20 7.40 12.81 -18.18
CA LYS A 20 6.79 11.83 -19.10
C LYS A 20 7.48 10.47 -19.06
N LYS A 21 8.82 10.43 -18.94
CA LYS A 21 9.58 9.18 -18.73
C LYS A 21 9.28 8.53 -17.38
N ASP A 22 9.06 9.31 -16.33
CA ASP A 22 8.69 8.80 -15.01
C ASP A 22 7.25 8.29 -14.99
N ILE A 23 6.33 8.96 -15.71
CA ILE A 23 4.95 8.49 -15.92
C ILE A 23 4.92 7.20 -16.76
N GLU A 24 5.77 7.08 -17.80
CA GLU A 24 5.89 5.85 -18.60
C GLU A 24 6.53 4.69 -17.80
N LYS A 25 7.40 4.97 -16.82
CA LYS A 25 7.92 3.94 -15.90
C LYS A 25 6.96 3.59 -14.77
N PHE A 26 6.05 4.49 -14.41
CA PHE A 26 4.99 4.21 -13.45
C PHE A 26 3.85 3.49 -14.16
N GLU A 27 4.11 2.29 -14.66
CA GLU A 27 3.01 1.40 -14.99
C GLU A 27 2.18 1.18 -13.73
N SER A 28 0.92 1.64 -13.78
CA SER A 28 -0.07 1.29 -12.77
C SER A 28 0.00 -0.22 -12.56
N PRO A 29 0.02 -0.73 -11.31
CA PRO A 29 -0.06 -2.17 -11.05
C PRO A 29 -1.30 -2.85 -11.69
N LEU A 30 -2.23 -2.04 -12.22
CA LEU A 30 -3.40 -2.46 -12.98
C LEU A 30 -3.13 -2.65 -14.49
N ALA A 31 -2.05 -2.10 -15.05
CA ALA A 31 -1.70 -2.26 -16.48
C ALA A 31 -1.34 -3.71 -16.84
N GLN A 32 -0.81 -4.47 -15.86
CA GLN A 32 -0.54 -5.91 -15.98
C GLN A 32 -1.82 -6.78 -16.06
N ILE A 33 -3.01 -6.17 -15.99
CA ILE A 33 -4.30 -6.86 -16.07
C ILE A 33 -4.81 -6.94 -17.53
N ASN A 34 -4.13 -6.30 -18.49
CA ASN A 34 -4.57 -6.16 -19.89
C ASN A 34 -4.41 -7.40 -20.79
N ASN A 35 -4.25 -8.61 -20.22
CA ASN A 35 -4.49 -9.86 -20.97
C ASN A 35 -5.93 -10.36 -20.84
N ILE A 36 -6.81 -9.58 -20.22
CA ILE A 36 -8.24 -9.74 -20.42
C ILE A 36 -8.55 -8.86 -21.63
N THR A 37 -8.60 -9.47 -22.82
CA THR A 37 -9.50 -8.95 -23.85
C THR A 37 -10.86 -8.91 -23.16
N VAL A 38 -11.23 -7.74 -22.65
CA VAL A 38 -12.61 -7.48 -22.34
C VAL A 38 -13.23 -7.54 -23.73
N ASN A 39 -13.79 -8.69 -24.09
CA ASN A 39 -14.81 -8.72 -25.10
C ASN A 39 -15.87 -7.76 -24.54
N LEU A 40 -15.76 -6.51 -24.95
CA LEU A 40 -16.74 -5.48 -24.69
C LEU A 40 -17.91 -5.93 -25.57
N PRO A 41 -18.99 -6.47 -25.00
CA PRO A 41 -20.07 -7.00 -25.81
C PRO A 41 -20.62 -5.86 -26.65
N GLU A 42 -20.65 -6.04 -27.97
CA GLU A 42 -21.03 -5.00 -28.94
C GLU A 42 -22.53 -4.61 -28.85
N SER A 43 -23.28 -5.12 -27.85
CA SER A 43 -24.68 -4.75 -27.64
C SER A 43 -25.10 -4.76 -26.16
N GLU A 44 -25.90 -3.77 -25.78
CA GLU A 44 -26.37 -3.50 -24.41
C GLU A 44 -27.26 -4.61 -23.81
N SER A 45 -27.72 -5.56 -24.63
CA SER A 45 -28.61 -6.66 -24.20
C SER A 45 -27.89 -7.78 -23.43
N GLU A 46 -26.55 -7.88 -23.49
CA GLU A 46 -25.78 -8.87 -22.73
C GLU A 46 -25.36 -8.39 -21.32
N VAL A 47 -25.62 -7.12 -21.00
CA VAL A 47 -25.12 -6.45 -19.78
C VAL A 47 -25.89 -6.86 -18.51
N TYR A 48 -27.04 -7.52 -18.62
CA TYR A 48 -27.96 -7.75 -17.50
C TYR A 48 -28.25 -9.23 -17.20
N SER A 49 -27.22 -10.10 -17.17
CA SER A 49 -27.35 -11.37 -16.45
C SER A 49 -26.46 -11.37 -15.20
N GLY A 50 -27.10 -11.34 -14.02
CA GLY A 50 -26.43 -11.23 -12.72
C GLY A 50 -25.44 -12.37 -12.41
N GLU A 51 -25.48 -13.45 -13.18
CA GLU A 51 -24.51 -14.53 -13.08
C GLU A 51 -23.10 -14.12 -13.55
N THR A 52 -23.00 -13.34 -14.62
CA THR A 52 -21.71 -12.95 -15.22
C THR A 52 -20.96 -11.96 -14.31
N LEU A 53 -21.69 -11.08 -13.63
CA LEU A 53 -21.15 -10.16 -12.63
C LEU A 53 -20.65 -10.91 -11.38
N ASN A 54 -21.41 -11.88 -10.88
CA ASN A 54 -21.03 -12.66 -9.69
C ASN A 54 -19.84 -13.60 -9.94
N LYS A 55 -19.76 -14.21 -11.14
CA LYS A 55 -18.62 -15.04 -11.55
C LYS A 55 -17.33 -14.21 -11.60
N ASN A 56 -17.38 -12.99 -12.14
CA ASN A 56 -16.24 -12.07 -12.17
C ASN A 56 -15.85 -11.54 -10.78
N LEU A 57 -16.82 -11.20 -9.92
CA LEU A 57 -16.54 -10.78 -8.53
C LEU A 57 -15.83 -11.88 -7.74
N ASN A 58 -16.26 -13.14 -7.89
CA ASN A 58 -15.64 -14.28 -7.22
C ASN A 58 -14.22 -14.57 -7.76
N GLN A 59 -13.97 -14.31 -9.04
CA GLN A 59 -12.65 -14.46 -9.64
C GLN A 59 -11.67 -13.35 -9.21
N VAL A 60 -12.15 -12.11 -9.02
CA VAL A 60 -11.37 -11.01 -8.43
C VAL A 60 -11.01 -11.30 -6.97
N ARG A 61 -11.96 -11.89 -6.22
CA ARG A 61 -11.78 -12.26 -4.81
C ARG A 61 -10.79 -13.42 -4.59
N THR A 62 -10.57 -14.26 -5.59
CA THR A 62 -9.71 -15.45 -5.51
C THR A 62 -8.30 -15.27 -6.08
N ARG A 63 -7.91 -14.05 -6.49
CA ARG A 63 -6.52 -13.78 -6.93
C ARG A 63 -5.54 -14.10 -5.79
N LYS A 64 -4.89 -15.27 -5.87
CA LYS A 64 -3.79 -15.65 -4.99
C LYS A 64 -2.73 -14.57 -5.10
N ARG A 65 -2.52 -13.81 -4.02
CA ARG A 65 -1.52 -12.74 -3.96
C ARG A 65 -0.16 -13.28 -4.40
N PRO A 66 0.60 -12.54 -5.23
CA PRO A 66 1.91 -13.00 -5.69
C PRO A 66 2.78 -13.39 -4.49
N LYS A 67 3.37 -14.59 -4.55
CA LYS A 67 4.12 -15.19 -3.43
C LYS A 67 5.25 -14.29 -2.89
N ARG A 68 5.77 -13.39 -3.72
CA ARG A 68 6.88 -12.47 -3.41
C ARG A 68 6.58 -11.49 -2.28
N THR A 69 5.31 -11.19 -2.00
CA THR A 69 4.92 -10.27 -0.93
C THR A 69 4.39 -10.98 0.31
N ARG A 70 4.39 -12.33 0.35
CA ARG A 70 3.96 -13.08 1.52
C ARG A 70 5.12 -13.21 2.50
N LEU A 71 4.85 -12.85 3.75
CA LEU A 71 5.74 -13.18 4.86
C LEU A 71 5.85 -14.70 4.99
N GLN A 72 7.08 -15.19 5.11
CA GLN A 72 7.34 -16.57 5.48
C GLN A 72 6.93 -16.81 6.94
N THR A 73 6.57 -18.05 7.27
CA THR A 73 6.19 -18.42 8.64
C THR A 73 7.29 -18.12 9.66
N SER A 74 8.56 -18.26 9.28
CA SER A 74 9.74 -17.88 10.08
C SER A 74 9.76 -16.38 10.40
N GLN A 75 9.52 -15.54 9.40
CA GLN A 75 9.42 -14.09 9.56
C GLN A 75 8.24 -13.70 10.46
N VAL A 76 7.10 -14.35 10.31
CA VAL A 76 5.92 -14.13 11.17
C VAL A 76 6.24 -14.46 12.63
N LYS A 77 6.89 -15.59 12.89
CA LYS A 77 7.32 -15.97 14.25
C LYS A 77 8.31 -14.97 14.83
N LEU A 78 9.29 -14.53 14.03
CA LEU A 78 10.26 -13.51 14.46
C LEU A 78 9.57 -12.18 14.82
N ILE A 79 8.62 -11.73 14.01
CA ILE A 79 7.82 -10.53 14.30
C ILE A 79 7.01 -10.73 15.59
N SER A 80 6.35 -11.87 15.76
CA SER A 80 5.59 -12.18 16.97
C SER A 80 6.47 -12.15 18.23
N ASN A 81 7.70 -12.66 18.16
CA ASN A 81 8.64 -12.59 19.29
C ASN A 81 9.03 -11.14 19.62
N ARG A 82 9.39 -10.34 18.60
CA ARG A 82 9.67 -8.91 18.81
C ARG A 82 8.48 -8.14 19.39
N LEU A 83 7.25 -8.50 19.00
CA LEU A 83 6.04 -7.90 19.58
C LEU A 83 5.89 -8.24 21.07
N LYS A 84 6.27 -9.44 21.50
CA LYS A 84 6.28 -9.82 22.93
C LYS A 84 7.30 -9.00 23.72
N ASP A 85 8.47 -8.73 23.15
CA ASP A 85 9.49 -7.90 23.79
C ASP A 85 9.00 -6.45 23.93
N VAL A 86 8.46 -5.87 22.86
CA VAL A 86 7.93 -4.49 22.88
C VAL A 86 6.72 -4.37 23.80
N LYS A 87 5.92 -5.44 23.97
CA LYS A 87 4.73 -5.45 24.83
C LYS A 87 5.00 -5.05 26.29
N VAL A 88 6.20 -5.34 26.79
CA VAL A 88 6.62 -4.97 28.15
C VAL A 88 6.84 -3.46 28.27
N ASN A 89 7.29 -2.82 27.18
CA ASN A 89 7.68 -1.42 27.15
C ASN A 89 6.55 -0.48 26.72
N ILE A 90 5.32 -0.99 26.57
CA ILE A 90 4.18 -0.17 26.14
C ILE A 90 3.54 0.52 27.35
N PRO A 91 3.45 1.86 27.33
CA PRO A 91 2.84 2.65 28.39
C PRO A 91 1.35 2.31 28.60
N SER A 92 0.84 2.55 29.80
CA SER A 92 -0.57 2.36 30.17
C SER A 92 -1.55 3.29 29.44
N GLU A 93 -1.05 4.38 28.87
CA GLU A 93 -1.76 5.42 28.13
C GLU A 93 -2.32 4.88 26.81
N PHE A 94 -1.75 3.78 26.31
CA PHE A 94 -2.31 3.07 25.18
C PHE A 94 -3.42 2.13 25.65
N GLN A 95 -4.60 2.26 25.04
CA GLN A 95 -5.79 1.46 25.40
C GLN A 95 -5.57 -0.06 25.43
N ARG A 96 -4.67 -0.59 24.59
CA ARG A 96 -4.41 -2.04 24.49
C ARG A 96 -2.96 -2.33 24.12
N LYS A 97 -2.45 -3.43 24.66
CA LYS A 97 -1.16 -4.03 24.28
C LYS A 97 -1.29 -4.84 22.98
N PRO A 98 -0.30 -4.80 22.07
CA PRO A 98 -0.33 -5.56 20.83
C PRO A 98 -0.31 -7.06 21.14
N ARG A 99 -1.07 -7.82 20.34
CA ARG A 99 -1.05 -9.28 20.33
C ARG A 99 -0.07 -9.78 19.29
N ASP A 100 0.20 -11.08 19.33
CA ASP A 100 1.04 -11.76 18.36
C ASP A 100 0.51 -11.59 16.93
N LEU A 101 1.42 -11.59 15.95
CA LEU A 101 1.08 -11.39 14.54
C LEU A 101 0.31 -12.59 13.94
N GLU A 102 0.45 -13.77 14.54
CA GLU A 102 -0.34 -14.95 14.13
C GLU A 102 -1.85 -14.73 14.31
N CYS A 103 -2.23 -13.90 15.27
CA CYS A 103 -3.62 -13.53 15.54
C CYS A 103 -4.04 -12.23 14.84
N TYR A 104 -3.33 -11.75 13.81
CA TYR A 104 -3.59 -10.43 13.22
C TYR A 104 -5.05 -10.25 12.76
N SER A 105 -5.69 -11.32 12.28
CA SER A 105 -7.09 -11.30 11.84
C SER A 105 -8.09 -10.95 12.94
N ARG A 106 -7.68 -11.09 14.21
CA ARG A 106 -8.49 -10.82 15.41
C ARG A 106 -8.07 -9.55 16.14
N TRP A 107 -7.14 -8.77 15.57
CA TRP A 107 -6.74 -7.50 16.15
C TRP A 107 -7.88 -6.50 16.06
N LYS A 108 -8.12 -5.77 17.15
CA LYS A 108 -9.05 -4.63 17.15
C LYS A 108 -8.40 -3.45 16.42
N ALA A 109 -9.22 -2.52 15.96
CA ALA A 109 -8.76 -1.30 15.31
C ALA A 109 -7.70 -0.52 16.12
N THR A 110 -7.82 -0.52 17.45
CA THR A 110 -6.87 0.19 18.34
C THR A 110 -5.50 -0.51 18.41
N GLU A 111 -5.46 -1.83 18.36
CA GLU A 111 -4.23 -2.62 18.29
C GLU A 111 -3.56 -2.42 16.92
N CYS A 112 -4.35 -2.45 15.83
CA CYS A 112 -3.86 -2.15 14.49
C CYS A 112 -3.28 -0.73 14.39
N ARG A 113 -3.94 0.27 14.98
CA ARG A 113 -3.46 1.66 15.02
C ARG A 113 -2.14 1.77 15.77
N LEU A 114 -2.04 1.18 16.95
CA LEU A 114 -0.80 1.17 17.74
C LEU A 114 0.36 0.55 16.96
N PHE A 115 0.10 -0.58 16.32
CA PHE A 115 1.07 -1.24 15.48
C PHE A 115 1.49 -0.39 14.28
N LEU A 116 0.55 0.11 13.51
CA LEU A 116 0.84 0.83 12.27
C LEU A 116 1.61 2.13 12.49
N LEU A 117 1.29 2.84 13.57
CA LEU A 117 1.91 4.12 13.87
C LEU A 117 3.21 3.93 14.63
N TYR A 118 3.22 3.16 15.72
CA TYR A 118 4.34 3.19 16.68
C TYR A 118 5.24 1.96 16.61
N VAL A 119 4.66 0.77 16.71
CA VAL A 119 5.45 -0.47 16.94
C VAL A 119 5.98 -1.07 15.63
N GLY A 120 5.19 -1.00 14.56
CA GLY A 120 5.42 -1.61 13.27
C GLY A 120 6.76 -1.21 12.62
N PRO A 121 7.12 0.09 12.54
CA PRO A 121 8.39 0.52 11.95
C PRO A 121 9.62 -0.13 12.60
N VAL A 122 9.57 -0.31 13.93
CA VAL A 122 10.66 -0.92 14.70
C VAL A 122 10.67 -2.43 14.51
N VAL A 123 9.52 -3.07 14.67
CA VAL A 123 9.39 -4.53 14.66
C VAL A 123 9.67 -5.12 13.27
N MET A 124 9.26 -4.44 12.20
CA MET A 124 9.44 -4.91 10.83
C MET A 124 10.82 -4.62 10.24
N LYS A 125 11.64 -3.80 10.91
CA LYS A 125 12.98 -3.42 10.43
C LYS A 125 13.86 -4.65 10.24
N ASN A 126 14.51 -4.75 9.09
CA ASN A 126 15.37 -5.88 8.68
C ASN A 126 14.66 -7.24 8.53
N ILE A 127 13.32 -7.29 8.52
CA ILE A 127 12.54 -8.52 8.24
C ILE A 127 11.90 -8.45 6.86
N LEU A 128 11.32 -7.29 6.52
CA LEU A 128 10.75 -7.06 5.20
C LEU A 128 11.83 -6.78 4.16
N VAL A 129 11.53 -7.13 2.90
CA VAL A 129 12.32 -6.68 1.75
C VAL A 129 12.25 -5.14 1.70
N LYS A 130 13.34 -4.51 1.28
CA LYS A 130 13.51 -3.04 1.36
C LYS A 130 12.32 -2.27 0.78
N GLU A 131 11.87 -2.64 -0.41
CA GLU A 131 10.76 -1.96 -1.08
C GLU A 131 9.45 -2.10 -0.29
N ALA A 132 9.20 -3.26 0.32
CA ALA A 132 8.03 -3.50 1.14
C ALA A 132 8.09 -2.71 2.46
N TYR A 133 9.28 -2.58 3.05
CA TYR A 133 9.50 -1.78 4.24
C TYR A 133 9.30 -0.28 3.97
N ASP A 134 9.84 0.22 2.85
CA ASP A 134 9.69 1.61 2.42
C ASP A 134 8.20 1.94 2.18
N ASN A 135 7.46 1.05 1.52
CA ASN A 135 6.00 1.18 1.36
C ASN A 135 5.24 1.18 2.70
N PHE A 136 5.66 0.34 3.66
CA PHE A 136 5.07 0.32 4.99
C PHE A 136 5.34 1.63 5.75
N LEU A 137 6.55 2.18 5.68
CA LEU A 137 6.89 3.47 6.26
C LEU A 137 6.08 4.60 5.63
N LEU A 138 5.95 4.61 4.31
CA LEU A 138 5.13 5.58 3.59
C LEU A 138 3.67 5.55 4.06
N LEU A 139 3.11 4.35 4.23
CA LEU A 139 1.76 4.17 4.78
C LEU A 139 1.65 4.71 6.22
N SER A 140 2.64 4.41 7.07
CA SER A 140 2.67 4.91 8.45
C SER A 140 2.67 6.44 8.48
N VAL A 141 3.51 7.08 7.65
CA VAL A 141 3.61 8.53 7.52
C VAL A 141 2.32 9.13 6.96
N ALA A 142 1.77 8.57 5.88
CA ALA A 142 0.54 9.04 5.28
C ALA A 142 -0.61 9.03 6.29
N ILE A 143 -0.75 7.96 7.08
CA ILE A 143 -1.78 7.87 8.11
C ILE A 143 -1.49 8.84 9.25
N ARG A 144 -0.23 9.05 9.64
CA ARG A 144 0.11 10.09 10.64
C ARG A 144 -0.35 11.47 10.17
N ILE A 145 -0.09 11.84 8.91
CA ILE A 145 -0.53 13.10 8.32
C ILE A 145 -2.06 13.20 8.33
N LEU A 146 -2.77 12.15 7.88
CA LEU A 146 -4.23 12.12 7.88
C LEU A 146 -4.85 12.20 9.29
N LEU A 147 -4.12 11.76 10.31
CA LEU A 147 -4.54 11.81 11.70
C LEU A 147 -4.19 13.13 12.38
N GLN A 148 -3.32 13.96 11.78
CA GLN A 148 -3.11 15.31 12.30
C GLN A 148 -4.42 16.09 12.11
N LYS A 149 -4.92 16.66 13.20
CA LYS A 149 -6.01 17.63 13.10
C LYS A 149 -5.47 18.83 12.33
N ASN A 150 -6.23 19.28 11.34
CA ASN A 150 -6.02 20.60 10.75
C ASN A 150 -6.43 21.65 11.80
N THR A 151 -5.55 21.91 12.76
CA THR A 151 -5.66 23.07 13.65
C THR A 151 -5.11 24.26 12.88
N ALA A 152 -5.87 24.72 11.88
CA ALA A 152 -5.75 26.09 11.43
C ALA A 152 -6.26 26.95 12.59
N ILE A 153 -5.32 27.47 13.36
CA ILE A 153 -5.52 28.56 14.32
C ILE A 153 -5.45 29.86 13.54
#